data_AF-A0A7J5BCG4-F1
#
_entry.id   AF-A0A7J5BCG4-F1
#
_cell.length_a   1.000
_cell.length_b   1.000
_cell.length_c   1.000
_cell.angle_alpha   90.00
_cell.angle_beta   90.00
_cell.angle_gamma   90.00
#
_symmetry.space_group_name_H-M   'P 1'
#
loop_
_entity.id
_entity.type
_entity.pdbx_description
1 polymer ?
#
loop_
_entity_poly.entity_id
_entity_poly.type
_entity_poly.pdbx_seq_one_letter_code
_entity_poly.pdbx_strand_id
1 'polypeptide(L)'
;MTDTSEITAQQYVDRANALYDFGRKPDSILELRKGLSTYPDDPELLSLLSSREFFDGHADEGVTAAKATLTVRPADYRATTVLLEHAVREQRFDEAKQFAKLQVATYPEWGPSYLNLAHVQLNTAWAANRDGKPTPEQQQAWGEEVAANTRKGLELDPEGEETLRRATHLLKDINLKAEAVQTLERGLALYPTSEALQLLASSLQAKDDIEESKILLGVLADNPQQLGAARKLNDNIWARVQYLAAVVPWMLAVLLIVAAFVPESTSGPTTRTERQFIEVFIVVPFAALFAVTRFKRKALPKGYLRRMFSRVWWVWLSFILIAISSALMLLVSLILVLRLQPGTMEHSGPYMGGIAGIIGFVAVVTITAELLLLWARFRSEAKNRLYPVGEQSLTATKYELKHSTWLLVRVGVGLLFALFPLFGAGLANRPETLSAFAAVAIAIMAPPLVRMTWLLARFVNVPGQSARANIIGVIAGLASLIAIVLTSWFTYQHILHDDPPPTPWELEMREQQEKWNDVGKVDIPEFDSNNYTVPEITVEPYDFGTP
;
A
#
# COMPACT_ATOMS: atom_id res chain seq x y z
N MET A 1 -23.02 -30.76 -57.46
CA MET A 1 -22.10 -31.37 -56.48
C MET A 1 -21.77 -30.31 -55.46
N THR A 2 -22.57 -30.22 -54.40
CA THR A 2 -22.26 -29.39 -53.23
C THR A 2 -21.26 -30.17 -52.39
N ASP A 3 -20.00 -29.80 -52.52
CA ASP A 3 -18.91 -30.27 -51.67
C ASP A 3 -19.06 -29.61 -50.29
N THR A 4 -20.00 -30.10 -49.49
CA THR A 4 -20.04 -29.82 -48.05
C THR A 4 -19.06 -30.79 -47.41
N SER A 5 -17.76 -30.50 -47.51
CA SER A 5 -16.77 -31.18 -46.69
C SER A 5 -17.13 -30.91 -45.23
N GLU A 6 -17.68 -31.91 -44.56
CA GLU A 6 -18.08 -31.83 -43.15
C GLU A 6 -16.86 -31.42 -42.31
N ILE A 7 -17.00 -30.35 -41.51
CA ILE A 7 -15.87 -29.84 -40.72
C ILE A 7 -15.53 -30.87 -39.65
N THR A 8 -14.33 -31.44 -39.72
CA THR A 8 -13.89 -32.48 -38.77
C THR A 8 -13.51 -31.90 -37.42
N ALA A 9 -13.49 -32.72 -36.36
CA ALA A 9 -13.01 -32.32 -35.04
C ALA A 9 -11.59 -31.72 -35.10
N GLN A 10 -10.70 -32.32 -35.91
CA GLN A 10 -9.34 -31.82 -36.12
C GLN A 10 -9.31 -30.41 -36.72
N GLN A 11 -10.21 -30.10 -37.67
CA GLN A 11 -10.28 -28.75 -38.24
C GLN A 11 -10.70 -27.70 -37.21
N TYR A 12 -11.60 -28.05 -36.28
CA TYR A 12 -11.91 -27.19 -35.14
C TYR A 12 -10.69 -27.00 -34.22
N VAL A 13 -9.94 -28.07 -33.92
CA VAL A 13 -8.70 -28.01 -33.14
C VAL A 13 -7.68 -27.08 -33.79
N ASP A 14 -7.40 -27.26 -35.08
CA ASP A 14 -6.40 -26.48 -35.82
C ASP A 14 -6.77 -25.00 -35.87
N ARG A 15 -8.04 -24.69 -36.15
CA ARG A 15 -8.53 -23.32 -36.16
C ARG A 15 -8.47 -22.69 -34.78
N ALA A 16 -8.80 -23.44 -33.74
CA ALA A 16 -8.75 -22.94 -32.38
C ALA A 16 -7.29 -22.71 -31.92
N ASN A 17 -6.34 -23.56 -32.31
CA ASN A 17 -4.90 -23.34 -32.12
C ASN A 17 -4.45 -22.06 -32.83
N ALA A 18 -4.76 -21.89 -34.11
CA ALA A 18 -4.41 -20.68 -34.84
C ALA A 18 -4.98 -19.41 -34.17
N LEU A 19 -6.24 -19.43 -33.73
CA LEU A 19 -6.85 -18.30 -33.00
C LEU A 19 -6.10 -18.00 -31.69
N TYR A 20 -5.70 -19.04 -30.96
CA TYR A 20 -4.94 -18.90 -29.73
C TYR A 20 -3.56 -18.26 -30.00
N ASP A 21 -2.86 -18.72 -31.03
CA ASP A 21 -1.54 -18.22 -31.43
C ASP A 21 -1.60 -16.76 -31.91
N PHE A 22 -2.71 -16.34 -32.53
CA PHE A 22 -3.00 -14.94 -32.85
C PHE A 22 -3.44 -14.09 -31.64
N GLY A 23 -3.41 -14.65 -30.41
CA GLY A 23 -3.82 -13.97 -29.19
C GLY A 23 -5.33 -13.78 -29.04
N ARG A 24 -6.15 -14.38 -29.92
CA ARG A 24 -7.61 -14.32 -29.89
C ARG A 24 -8.18 -15.43 -29.01
N LYS A 25 -7.78 -15.46 -27.74
CA LYS A 25 -8.13 -16.51 -26.78
C LYS A 25 -9.65 -16.74 -26.63
N PRO A 26 -10.50 -15.69 -26.53
CA PRO A 26 -11.95 -15.90 -26.43
C PRO A 26 -12.54 -16.58 -27.67
N ASP A 27 -12.05 -16.22 -28.87
CA ASP A 27 -12.51 -16.83 -30.11
C ASP A 27 -12.04 -18.28 -30.23
N SER A 28 -10.84 -18.59 -29.75
CA SER A 28 -10.31 -19.95 -29.67
C SER A 28 -11.20 -20.86 -28.81
N ILE A 29 -11.60 -20.39 -27.62
CA ILE A 29 -12.54 -21.10 -26.74
C ILE A 29 -13.90 -21.30 -27.41
N LEU A 30 -14.43 -20.25 -28.05
CA LEU A 30 -15.70 -20.33 -28.77
C LEU A 30 -15.65 -21.37 -29.89
N GLU A 31 -14.54 -21.47 -30.62
CA GLU A 31 -14.37 -22.44 -31.69
C GLU A 31 -14.32 -23.88 -31.17
N LEU A 32 -13.64 -24.12 -30.05
CA LEU A 32 -13.65 -25.44 -29.40
C LEU A 32 -15.06 -25.85 -28.95
N ARG A 33 -15.84 -24.91 -28.40
CA ARG A 33 -17.24 -25.18 -27.99
C ARG A 33 -18.12 -25.55 -29.20
N LYS A 34 -17.91 -24.96 -30.38
CA LYS A 34 -18.59 -25.37 -31.62
C LYS A 34 -18.15 -26.76 -32.09
N GLY A 35 -16.86 -27.08 -31.94
CA GLY A 35 -16.36 -28.43 -32.20
C GLY A 35 -17.09 -29.44 -31.33
N LEU A 36 -17.18 -29.17 -30.02
CA LEU A 36 -17.85 -30.05 -29.05
C LEU A 36 -19.38 -30.12 -29.22
N SER A 37 -20.05 -29.11 -29.79
CA SER A 37 -21.47 -29.25 -30.12
C SER A 37 -21.71 -30.28 -31.25
N THR A 38 -20.68 -30.53 -32.06
CA THR A 38 -20.73 -31.52 -33.16
C THR A 38 -20.13 -32.86 -32.73
N TYR A 39 -19.06 -32.82 -31.93
CA TYR A 39 -18.30 -33.97 -31.45
C TYR A 39 -18.16 -33.92 -29.91
N PRO A 40 -19.23 -34.23 -29.16
CA PRO A 40 -19.29 -33.96 -27.71
C PRO A 40 -18.27 -34.72 -26.87
N ASP A 41 -17.86 -35.91 -27.33
CA ASP A 41 -16.91 -36.77 -26.62
C ASP A 41 -15.52 -36.78 -27.27
N ASP A 42 -15.22 -35.85 -28.18
CA ASP A 42 -13.89 -35.78 -28.79
C ASP A 42 -12.84 -35.40 -27.73
N PRO A 43 -11.87 -36.28 -27.46
CA PRO A 43 -10.96 -36.10 -26.33
C PRO A 43 -9.96 -34.96 -26.55
N GLU A 44 -9.62 -34.60 -27.79
CA GLU A 44 -8.69 -33.51 -28.05
C GLU A 44 -9.37 -32.14 -27.89
N LEU A 45 -10.61 -32.00 -28.39
CA LEU A 45 -11.42 -30.82 -28.18
C LEU A 45 -11.69 -30.58 -26.68
N LEU A 46 -12.06 -31.63 -25.93
CA LEU A 46 -12.26 -31.55 -24.48
C LEU A 46 -10.95 -31.18 -23.75
N SER A 47 -9.84 -31.83 -24.09
CA SER A 47 -8.51 -31.58 -23.51
C SER A 47 -8.07 -30.13 -23.71
N LEU A 48 -8.18 -29.62 -24.94
CA LEU A 48 -7.83 -28.23 -25.26
C LEU A 48 -8.77 -27.22 -24.60
N LEU A 49 -10.08 -27.51 -24.54
CA LEU A 49 -11.03 -26.62 -23.88
C LEU A 49 -10.70 -26.51 -22.40
N SER A 50 -10.43 -27.64 -21.74
CA SER A 50 -10.09 -27.67 -20.31
C SER A 50 -8.90 -26.78 -19.97
N SER A 51 -7.83 -26.87 -20.76
CA SER A 51 -6.62 -26.07 -20.58
C SER A 51 -6.87 -24.59 -20.85
N ARG A 52 -7.56 -24.26 -21.95
CA ARG A 52 -7.80 -22.87 -22.34
C ARG A 52 -8.72 -22.14 -21.37
N GLU A 53 -9.82 -22.75 -20.98
CA GLU A 53 -10.74 -22.16 -19.99
C GLU A 53 -10.02 -21.92 -18.67
N PHE A 54 -9.30 -22.92 -18.16
CA PHE A 54 -8.63 -22.85 -16.88
C PHE A 54 -7.54 -21.76 -16.81
N PHE A 55 -6.70 -21.66 -17.85
CA PHE A 55 -5.61 -20.69 -17.89
C PHE A 55 -6.02 -19.29 -18.37
N ASP A 56 -7.23 -19.13 -18.93
CA ASP A 56 -7.77 -17.81 -19.31
C ASP A 56 -8.63 -17.16 -18.22
N GLY A 57 -9.00 -17.90 -17.17
CA GLY A 57 -9.66 -17.38 -15.97
C GLY A 57 -10.92 -18.14 -15.56
N HIS A 58 -11.48 -18.96 -16.45
CA HIS A 58 -12.68 -19.76 -16.21
C HIS A 58 -12.32 -21.10 -15.57
N ALA A 59 -11.86 -21.05 -14.31
CA ALA A 59 -11.29 -22.19 -13.62
C ALA A 59 -12.28 -23.35 -13.46
N ASP A 60 -13.54 -23.06 -13.12
CA ASP A 60 -14.58 -24.07 -12.87
C ASP A 60 -14.99 -24.81 -14.16
N GLU A 61 -15.16 -24.06 -15.24
CA GLU A 61 -15.42 -24.60 -16.58
C GLU A 61 -14.25 -25.46 -17.06
N GLY A 62 -13.02 -24.99 -16.85
CA GLY A 62 -11.80 -25.73 -17.17
C GLY A 62 -11.70 -27.05 -16.41
N VAL A 63 -11.99 -27.07 -15.10
CA VAL A 63 -12.02 -28.29 -14.29
C VAL A 63 -13.11 -29.25 -14.74
N THR A 64 -14.29 -28.74 -15.08
CA THR A 64 -15.40 -29.56 -15.58
C THR A 64 -15.01 -30.26 -16.89
N ALA A 65 -14.44 -29.52 -17.83
CA ALA A 65 -13.92 -30.08 -19.08
C ALA A 65 -12.73 -31.04 -18.86
N ALA A 66 -11.86 -30.77 -17.89
CA ALA A 66 -10.74 -31.68 -17.55
C ALA A 66 -11.25 -33.03 -17.02
N LYS A 67 -12.26 -33.01 -16.13
CA LYS A 67 -12.90 -34.24 -15.63
C LYS A 67 -13.57 -35.02 -16.76
N ALA A 68 -14.29 -34.34 -17.65
CA ALA A 68 -14.88 -34.96 -18.83
C ALA A 68 -13.80 -35.60 -19.74
N THR A 69 -12.68 -34.90 -19.95
CA THR A 69 -11.54 -35.42 -20.71
C THR A 69 -11.00 -36.70 -20.08
N LEU A 70 -10.83 -36.76 -18.76
CA LEU A 70 -10.31 -37.96 -18.08
C LEU A 70 -11.30 -39.14 -18.08
N THR A 71 -12.60 -38.91 -18.23
CA THR A 71 -13.56 -40.00 -18.44
C THR A 71 -13.32 -40.72 -19.78
N VAL A 72 -12.94 -39.97 -20.82
CA VAL A 72 -12.69 -40.51 -22.17
C VAL A 72 -11.22 -40.94 -22.35
N ARG A 73 -10.29 -40.18 -21.78
CA ARG A 73 -8.83 -40.37 -21.85
C ARG A 73 -8.22 -40.23 -20.44
N PRO A 74 -8.19 -41.32 -19.64
CA PRO A 74 -7.83 -41.30 -18.21
C PRO A 74 -6.45 -40.76 -17.83
N ALA A 75 -5.55 -40.63 -18.79
CA ALA A 75 -4.20 -40.13 -18.57
C ALA A 75 -3.85 -38.92 -19.43
N ASP A 76 -4.85 -38.14 -19.90
CA ASP A 76 -4.60 -36.94 -20.70
C ASP A 76 -3.73 -35.92 -19.95
N TYR A 77 -2.62 -35.51 -20.57
CA TYR A 77 -1.64 -34.66 -19.91
C TYR A 77 -2.16 -33.23 -19.64
N ARG A 78 -3.00 -32.66 -20.50
CA ARG A 78 -3.53 -31.30 -20.28
C ARG A 78 -4.57 -31.31 -19.18
N ALA A 79 -5.49 -32.27 -19.23
CA ALA A 79 -6.52 -32.42 -18.21
C ALA A 79 -5.92 -32.69 -16.82
N THR A 80 -4.94 -33.60 -16.73
CA THR A 80 -4.21 -33.84 -15.47
C THR A 80 -3.43 -32.60 -15.00
N THR A 81 -2.87 -31.79 -15.91
CA THR A 81 -2.21 -30.52 -15.54
C THR A 81 -3.21 -29.52 -14.97
N VAL A 82 -4.39 -29.38 -15.58
CA VAL A 82 -5.46 -28.51 -15.09
C VAL A 82 -5.91 -28.91 -13.68
N LEU A 83 -6.16 -30.20 -13.46
CA LEU A 83 -6.59 -30.68 -12.14
C LEU A 83 -5.50 -30.56 -11.09
N LEU A 84 -4.23 -30.78 -11.46
CA LEU A 84 -3.06 -30.54 -10.60
C LEU A 84 -3.00 -29.07 -10.18
N GLU A 85 -3.00 -28.14 -11.14
CA GLU A 85 -2.92 -26.70 -10.87
C GLU A 85 -4.10 -26.20 -10.04
N HIS A 86 -5.31 -26.70 -10.33
CA HIS A 86 -6.49 -26.40 -9.53
C HIS A 86 -6.33 -26.93 -8.09
N ALA A 87 -5.86 -28.16 -7.91
CA ALA A 87 -5.63 -28.73 -6.59
C ALA A 87 -4.55 -27.96 -5.80
N VAL A 88 -3.49 -27.48 -6.46
CA VAL A 88 -2.48 -26.58 -5.85
C VAL A 88 -3.11 -25.26 -5.39
N ARG A 89 -3.93 -24.62 -6.24
CA ARG A 89 -4.63 -23.36 -5.89
C ARG A 89 -5.55 -23.52 -4.68
N GLU A 90 -6.27 -24.64 -4.62
CA GLU A 90 -7.14 -25.01 -3.50
C GLU A 90 -6.40 -25.60 -2.29
N GLN A 91 -5.06 -25.63 -2.32
CA GLN A 91 -4.20 -26.18 -1.26
C GLN A 91 -4.48 -27.67 -0.94
N ARG A 92 -5.04 -28.42 -1.90
CA ARG A 92 -5.25 -29.87 -1.85
C ARG A 92 -4.01 -30.60 -2.37
N PHE A 93 -2.90 -30.45 -1.66
CA PHE A 93 -1.57 -30.87 -2.15
C PHE A 93 -1.42 -32.39 -2.34
N ASP A 94 -2.10 -33.21 -1.53
CA ASP A 94 -2.06 -34.67 -1.69
C ASP A 94 -2.65 -35.11 -3.03
N GLU A 95 -3.76 -34.50 -3.43
CA GLU A 95 -4.41 -34.74 -4.72
C GLU A 95 -3.57 -34.21 -5.87
N ALA A 96 -3.01 -33.00 -5.75
CA ALA A 96 -2.07 -32.46 -6.73
C ALA A 96 -0.87 -33.40 -6.95
N LYS A 97 -0.36 -34.00 -5.87
CA LYS A 97 0.77 -34.94 -5.92
C LYS A 97 0.40 -36.25 -6.61
N GLN A 98 -0.84 -36.72 -6.47
CA GLN A 98 -1.32 -37.89 -7.20
C GLN A 98 -1.35 -37.63 -8.71
N PHE A 99 -1.89 -36.48 -9.15
CA PHE A 99 -1.89 -36.11 -10.57
C PHE A 99 -0.48 -35.93 -11.12
N ALA A 100 0.43 -35.30 -10.38
CA ALA A 100 1.83 -35.14 -10.81
C ALA A 100 2.54 -36.50 -10.97
N LYS A 101 2.33 -37.42 -10.02
CA LYS A 101 2.88 -38.78 -10.10
C LYS A 101 2.29 -39.57 -11.27
N LEU A 102 0.99 -39.41 -11.54
CA LEU A 102 0.33 -40.02 -12.69
C LEU A 102 0.95 -39.55 -14.01
N GLN A 103 1.26 -38.26 -14.13
CA GLN A 103 1.94 -37.72 -15.31
C GLN A 103 3.34 -38.30 -15.49
N VAL A 104 4.15 -38.38 -14.42
CA VAL A 104 5.48 -39.00 -14.49
C VAL A 104 5.40 -40.48 -14.85
N ALA A 105 4.42 -41.21 -14.31
CA ALA A 105 4.24 -42.63 -14.60
C ALA A 105 3.76 -42.88 -16.05
N THR A 106 2.94 -41.98 -16.58
CA THR A 106 2.35 -42.11 -17.93
C THR A 106 3.30 -41.57 -19.02
N TYR A 107 3.99 -40.48 -18.71
CA TYR A 107 4.87 -39.74 -19.62
C TYR A 107 6.26 -39.52 -19.01
N PRO A 108 7.03 -40.61 -18.80
CA PRO A 108 8.36 -40.54 -18.17
C PRO A 108 9.42 -39.83 -19.02
N GLU A 109 9.18 -39.68 -20.33
CA GLU A 109 10.09 -38.97 -21.23
C GLU A 109 9.66 -37.50 -21.45
N TRP A 110 8.55 -37.07 -20.85
CA TRP A 110 8.05 -35.71 -21.01
C TRP A 110 8.54 -34.83 -19.86
N GLY A 111 9.54 -33.98 -20.12
CA GLY A 111 10.15 -33.08 -19.13
C GLY A 111 9.16 -32.31 -18.24
N PRO A 112 8.08 -31.74 -18.79
CA PRO A 112 7.05 -31.07 -17.99
C PRO A 112 6.39 -31.91 -16.90
N SER A 113 6.32 -33.25 -17.02
CA SER A 113 5.85 -34.13 -15.94
C SER A 113 6.67 -33.96 -14.67
N TYR A 114 8.00 -33.91 -14.81
CA TYR A 114 8.91 -33.73 -13.67
C TYR A 114 8.88 -32.31 -13.13
N LEU A 115 8.72 -31.30 -14.00
CA LEU A 115 8.55 -29.91 -13.56
C LEU A 115 7.24 -29.71 -12.79
N ASN A 116 6.15 -30.37 -13.21
CA ASN A 116 4.88 -30.38 -12.49
C ASN A 116 5.03 -31.05 -11.12
N LEU A 117 5.75 -32.17 -11.03
CA LEU A 117 6.04 -32.82 -9.74
C LEU A 117 6.88 -31.94 -8.82
N ALA A 118 7.94 -31.32 -9.34
CA ALA A 118 8.77 -30.37 -8.61
C ALA A 118 7.94 -29.17 -8.10
N HIS A 119 7.05 -28.63 -8.93
CA HIS A 119 6.14 -27.55 -8.55
C HIS A 119 5.20 -27.94 -7.40
N VAL A 120 4.61 -29.14 -7.44
CA VAL A 120 3.75 -29.62 -6.36
C VAL A 120 4.55 -29.85 -5.08
N GLN A 121 5.74 -30.46 -5.17
CA GLN A 121 6.61 -30.69 -4.00
C GLN A 121 6.97 -29.37 -3.31
N LEU A 122 7.34 -28.34 -4.08
CA LEU A 122 7.68 -27.02 -3.56
C LEU A 122 6.49 -26.39 -2.81
N ASN A 123 5.30 -26.38 -3.42
CA ASN A 123 4.10 -25.86 -2.77
C ASN A 123 3.71 -26.66 -1.52
N THR A 124 3.84 -27.99 -1.56
CA THR A 124 3.60 -28.86 -0.40
C THR A 124 4.55 -28.50 0.75
N ALA A 125 5.84 -28.29 0.45
CA ALA A 125 6.85 -27.93 1.44
C ALA A 125 6.58 -26.55 2.06
N TRP A 126 6.19 -25.55 1.27
CA TRP A 126 5.82 -24.24 1.78
C TRP A 126 4.57 -24.27 2.65
N ALA A 127 3.56 -25.06 2.26
CA ALA A 127 2.34 -25.19 3.06
C ALA A 127 2.60 -25.88 4.40
N ALA A 128 3.44 -26.92 4.42
CA ALA A 128 3.83 -27.60 5.66
C ALA A 128 4.59 -26.69 6.64
N ASN A 129 5.22 -25.62 6.13
CA ASN A 129 5.95 -24.63 6.90
C ASN A 129 5.26 -23.26 6.90
N ARG A 130 3.92 -23.23 6.81
CA ARG A 130 3.18 -21.97 6.80
C ARG A 130 3.18 -21.26 8.16
N ASP A 131 3.20 -22.04 9.24
CA ASP A 131 3.11 -21.55 10.62
C ASP A 131 4.47 -21.30 11.29
N GLY A 132 5.58 -21.59 10.59
CA GLY A 132 6.93 -21.41 11.11
C GLY A 132 7.97 -21.44 10.00
N LYS A 133 9.13 -20.79 10.21
CA LYS A 133 10.22 -20.87 9.23
C LYS A 133 10.74 -22.31 9.18
N PRO A 134 10.87 -22.93 7.99
CA PRO A 134 11.47 -24.26 7.89
C PRO A 134 12.88 -24.24 8.47
N THR A 135 13.30 -25.32 9.13
CA THR A 135 14.71 -25.42 9.54
C THR A 135 15.60 -25.48 8.29
N PRO A 136 16.87 -25.06 8.37
CA PRO A 136 17.79 -25.19 7.26
C PRO A 136 17.90 -26.62 6.73
N GLU A 137 17.84 -27.65 7.59
CA GLU A 137 17.88 -29.04 7.13
C GLU A 137 16.61 -29.44 6.37
N GLN A 138 15.43 -29.02 6.85
CA GLN A 138 14.18 -29.24 6.13
C GLN A 138 14.21 -28.55 4.76
N GLN A 139 14.63 -27.29 4.74
CA GLN A 139 14.78 -26.50 3.51
C GLN A 139 15.72 -27.17 2.50
N GLN A 140 16.85 -27.69 2.98
CA GLN A 140 17.78 -28.42 2.14
C GLN A 140 17.17 -29.73 1.62
N ALA A 141 16.51 -30.51 2.48
CA ALA A 141 15.95 -31.82 2.10
C ALA A 141 14.91 -31.71 0.98
N TRP A 142 13.88 -30.86 1.14
CA TRP A 142 12.90 -30.67 0.06
C TRP A 142 13.48 -29.88 -1.12
N GLY A 143 14.48 -29.01 -0.88
CA GLY A 143 15.20 -28.32 -1.94
C GLY A 143 15.89 -29.29 -2.90
N GLU A 144 16.56 -30.32 -2.38
CA GLU A 144 17.20 -31.35 -3.19
C GLU A 144 16.20 -32.20 -3.99
N GLU A 145 15.05 -32.56 -3.40
CA GLU A 145 13.99 -33.27 -4.13
C GLU A 145 13.45 -32.44 -5.31
N VAL A 146 13.14 -31.16 -5.06
CA VAL A 146 12.66 -30.24 -6.09
C VAL A 146 13.74 -30.03 -7.16
N ALA A 147 15.00 -29.87 -6.76
CA ALA A 147 16.12 -29.72 -7.67
C ALA A 147 16.30 -30.97 -8.56
N ALA A 148 16.22 -32.18 -8.00
CA ALA A 148 16.38 -33.42 -8.74
C ALA A 148 15.33 -33.56 -9.86
N ASN A 149 14.05 -33.34 -9.53
CA ASN A 149 12.98 -33.37 -10.54
C ASN A 149 13.11 -32.21 -11.54
N THR A 150 13.55 -31.02 -11.11
CA THR A 150 13.77 -29.89 -12.00
C THR A 150 14.90 -30.16 -13.00
N ARG A 151 16.03 -30.70 -12.53
CA ARG A 151 17.15 -31.13 -13.39
C ARG A 151 16.71 -32.23 -14.34
N LYS A 152 15.90 -33.19 -13.89
CA LYS A 152 15.37 -34.23 -14.78
C LYS A 152 14.48 -33.66 -15.89
N GLY A 153 13.63 -32.69 -15.57
CA GLY A 153 12.85 -31.96 -16.56
C GLY A 153 13.72 -31.25 -17.60
N LEU A 154 14.81 -30.60 -17.14
CA LEU A 154 15.80 -29.96 -18.01
C LEU A 154 16.62 -30.95 -18.85
N GLU A 155 16.88 -32.16 -18.37
CA GLU A 155 17.57 -33.19 -19.17
C GLU A 155 16.72 -33.64 -20.36
N LEU A 156 15.41 -33.82 -20.13
CA LEU A 156 14.47 -34.34 -21.12
C LEU A 156 14.07 -33.29 -22.16
N ASP A 157 13.97 -32.03 -21.76
CA ASP A 157 13.69 -30.91 -22.67
C ASP A 157 14.67 -29.75 -22.39
N PRO A 158 15.91 -29.87 -22.88
CA PRO A 158 16.96 -28.95 -22.49
C PRO A 158 16.82 -27.58 -23.19
N GLU A 159 16.06 -27.49 -24.28
CA GLU A 159 15.95 -26.29 -25.11
C GLU A 159 14.54 -25.68 -25.14
N GLY A 160 13.53 -26.31 -24.54
CA GLY A 160 12.17 -25.76 -24.50
C GLY A 160 12.11 -24.45 -23.71
N GLU A 161 11.55 -23.40 -24.32
CA GLU A 161 11.38 -22.07 -23.68
C GLU A 161 10.65 -22.19 -22.34
N GLU A 162 9.52 -22.90 -22.33
CA GLU A 162 8.69 -23.07 -21.14
C GLU A 162 9.39 -23.91 -20.07
N THR A 163 10.13 -24.95 -20.48
CA THR A 163 10.94 -25.78 -19.57
C THR A 163 12.02 -24.94 -18.89
N LEU A 164 12.79 -24.17 -19.66
CA LEU A 164 13.83 -23.28 -19.14
C LEU A 164 13.24 -22.21 -18.20
N ARG A 165 12.10 -21.63 -18.58
CA ARG A 165 11.40 -20.63 -17.77
C ARG A 165 10.94 -21.20 -16.43
N ARG A 166 10.24 -22.34 -16.45
CA ARG A 166 9.71 -22.99 -15.25
C ARG A 166 10.83 -23.51 -14.35
N ALA A 167 11.85 -24.14 -14.92
CA ALA A 167 13.00 -24.62 -14.16
C ALA A 167 13.76 -23.48 -13.50
N THR A 168 13.98 -22.37 -14.21
CA THR A 168 14.57 -21.14 -13.62
C THR A 168 13.77 -20.67 -12.40
N HIS A 169 12.44 -20.64 -12.49
CA HIS A 169 11.58 -20.24 -11.39
C HIS A 169 11.70 -21.19 -10.19
N LEU A 170 11.63 -22.50 -10.42
CA LEU A 170 11.75 -23.51 -9.37
C LEU A 170 13.12 -23.45 -8.68
N LEU A 171 14.21 -23.38 -9.45
CA LEU A 171 15.58 -23.27 -8.92
C LEU A 171 15.78 -21.99 -8.10
N LYS A 172 15.21 -20.87 -8.56
CA LYS A 172 15.23 -19.61 -7.81
C LYS A 172 14.51 -19.76 -6.48
N ASP A 173 13.34 -20.37 -6.46
CA ASP A 173 12.48 -20.50 -5.29
C ASP A 173 13.07 -21.43 -4.21
N ILE A 174 13.88 -22.41 -4.61
CA ILE A 174 14.64 -23.26 -3.69
C ILE A 174 16.02 -22.67 -3.33
N ASN A 175 16.27 -21.40 -3.68
CA ASN A 175 17.49 -20.66 -3.41
C ASN A 175 18.77 -21.19 -4.08
N LEU A 176 18.65 -21.96 -5.17
CA LEU A 176 19.77 -22.37 -6.03
C LEU A 176 20.04 -21.31 -7.11
N LYS A 177 20.40 -20.10 -6.65
CA LYS A 177 20.51 -18.91 -7.52
C LYS A 177 21.49 -19.08 -8.68
N ALA A 178 22.61 -19.76 -8.47
CA ALA A 178 23.63 -19.96 -9.52
C ALA A 178 23.07 -20.82 -10.69
N GLU A 179 22.44 -21.95 -10.38
CA GLU A 179 21.81 -22.82 -11.38
C GLU A 179 20.63 -22.12 -12.06
N ALA A 180 19.84 -21.35 -11.32
CA ALA A 180 18.75 -20.55 -11.88
C ALA A 180 19.27 -19.51 -12.90
N VAL A 181 20.38 -18.82 -12.59
CA VAL A 181 20.99 -17.84 -13.51
C VAL A 181 21.52 -18.54 -14.76
N GLN A 182 22.22 -19.67 -14.62
CA GLN A 182 22.72 -20.43 -15.76
C GLN A 182 21.58 -20.90 -16.68
N THR A 183 20.50 -21.43 -16.10
CA THR A 183 19.31 -21.89 -16.83
C THR A 183 18.63 -20.73 -17.56
N LEU A 184 18.53 -19.58 -16.91
CA LEU A 184 17.99 -18.37 -17.48
C LEU A 184 18.85 -17.84 -18.64
N GLU A 185 20.16 -17.76 -18.47
CA GLU A 185 21.09 -17.30 -19.51
C GLU A 185 21.01 -18.19 -20.75
N ARG A 186 20.91 -19.50 -20.54
CA ARG A 186 20.63 -20.45 -21.61
C ARG A 186 19.30 -20.15 -22.31
N GLY A 187 18.23 -19.93 -21.54
CA GLY A 187 16.91 -19.55 -22.09
C GLY A 187 16.95 -18.27 -22.91
N LEU A 188 17.63 -17.23 -22.42
CA LEU A 188 17.76 -15.96 -23.12
C LEU A 188 18.66 -16.06 -24.36
N ALA A 189 19.63 -16.96 -24.39
CA ALA A 189 20.45 -17.22 -25.56
C ALA A 189 19.63 -17.86 -26.70
N LEU A 190 18.70 -18.75 -26.37
CA LEU A 190 17.82 -19.43 -27.34
C LEU A 190 16.61 -18.57 -27.72
N TYR A 191 16.02 -17.87 -26.75
CA TYR A 191 14.80 -17.07 -26.90
C TYR A 191 15.01 -15.64 -26.38
N PRO A 192 15.85 -14.84 -27.05
CA PRO A 192 16.22 -13.50 -26.58
C PRO A 192 15.04 -12.54 -26.50
N THR A 193 13.95 -12.79 -27.25
CA THR A 193 12.74 -11.97 -27.29
C THR A 193 11.62 -12.47 -26.37
N SER A 194 11.84 -13.55 -25.62
CA SER A 194 10.84 -14.09 -24.69
C SER A 194 10.58 -13.11 -23.55
N GLU A 195 9.37 -12.55 -23.50
CA GLU A 195 8.93 -11.64 -22.43
C GLU A 195 9.07 -12.31 -21.06
N ALA A 196 8.70 -13.59 -20.97
CA ALA A 196 8.65 -14.28 -19.69
C ALA A 196 10.05 -14.56 -19.12
N LEU A 197 11.02 -14.90 -19.97
CA LEU A 197 12.42 -15.04 -19.56
C LEU A 197 13.05 -13.69 -19.23
N GLN A 198 12.78 -12.65 -20.02
CA GLN A 198 13.28 -11.29 -19.74
C GLN A 198 12.75 -10.74 -18.39
N LEU A 199 11.50 -11.02 -18.05
CA LEU A 199 10.93 -10.69 -16.74
C LEU A 199 11.60 -11.47 -15.59
N LEU A 200 11.90 -12.76 -15.79
CA LEU A 200 12.65 -13.52 -14.80
C LEU A 200 14.06 -12.95 -14.63
N ALA A 201 14.71 -12.52 -15.71
CA ALA A 201 16.02 -11.89 -15.69
C ALA A 201 16.04 -10.61 -14.88
N SER A 202 15.04 -9.74 -15.07
CA SER A 202 14.94 -8.52 -14.27
C SER A 202 14.88 -8.83 -12.77
N SER A 203 14.21 -9.91 -12.38
CA SER A 203 14.09 -10.31 -10.98
C SER A 203 15.31 -11.04 -10.40
N LEU A 204 16.08 -11.75 -11.23
CA LEU A 204 17.14 -12.65 -10.78
C LEU A 204 18.53 -12.00 -10.85
N GLN A 205 18.76 -11.20 -11.89
CA GLN A 205 20.05 -10.55 -12.17
C GLN A 205 20.17 -9.18 -11.49
N ALA A 206 19.05 -8.48 -11.25
CA ALA A 206 19.09 -7.19 -10.58
C ALA A 206 19.53 -7.32 -9.11
N LYS A 207 20.46 -6.47 -8.69
CA LYS A 207 20.88 -6.35 -7.29
C LYS A 207 19.92 -5.49 -6.47
N ASP A 208 19.29 -4.53 -7.14
CA ASP A 208 18.33 -3.61 -6.56
C ASP A 208 17.22 -3.29 -7.57
N ASP A 209 16.14 -2.70 -7.09
CA ASP A 209 15.01 -2.31 -7.93
C ASP A 209 15.43 -1.34 -9.06
N ILE A 210 16.55 -0.62 -8.92
CA ILE A 210 17.03 0.36 -9.91
C ILE A 210 17.59 -0.38 -11.12
N GLU A 211 18.44 -1.37 -10.89
CA GLU A 211 18.96 -2.26 -11.92
C GLU A 211 17.83 -3.03 -12.59
N GLU A 212 16.86 -3.52 -11.81
CA GLU A 212 15.65 -4.16 -12.36
C GLU A 212 14.91 -3.22 -13.33
N SER A 213 14.68 -1.97 -12.91
CA SER A 213 14.01 -0.97 -13.76
C SER A 213 14.79 -0.69 -15.05
N LYS A 214 16.12 -0.72 -15.02
CA LYS A 214 16.96 -0.52 -16.22
C LYS A 214 16.86 -1.70 -17.18
N ILE A 215 16.89 -2.93 -16.65
CA ILE A 215 16.70 -4.15 -17.45
C ILE A 215 15.33 -4.09 -18.12
N LEU A 216 14.26 -3.81 -17.36
CA LEU A 216 12.89 -3.67 -17.90
C LEU A 216 12.77 -2.56 -18.95
N LEU A 217 13.51 -1.46 -18.79
CA LEU A 217 13.56 -0.39 -19.79
C LEU A 217 14.28 -0.81 -21.07
N GLY A 218 15.34 -1.62 -20.98
CA GLY A 218 16.01 -2.21 -22.14
C GLY A 218 15.05 -3.13 -22.89
N VAL A 219 14.38 -4.02 -22.15
CA VAL A 219 13.32 -4.91 -22.68
C VAL A 219 12.22 -4.13 -23.42
N LEU A 220 11.73 -3.04 -22.84
CA LEU A 220 10.72 -2.18 -23.49
C LEU A 220 11.25 -1.33 -24.63
N ALA A 221 12.56 -1.06 -24.67
CA ALA A 221 13.20 -0.39 -25.80
C ALA A 221 13.27 -1.33 -27.01
N ASP A 222 13.53 -2.62 -26.76
CA ASP A 222 13.58 -3.66 -27.78
C ASP A 222 12.16 -4.05 -28.25
N ASN A 223 11.22 -4.22 -27.32
CA ASN A 223 9.82 -4.50 -27.61
C ASN A 223 8.84 -3.68 -26.73
N PRO A 224 8.34 -2.54 -27.24
CA PRO A 224 7.42 -1.68 -26.49
C PRO A 224 6.06 -2.29 -26.16
N GLN A 225 5.69 -3.42 -26.79
CA GLN A 225 4.38 -4.05 -26.62
C GLN A 225 4.33 -5.05 -25.45
N GLN A 226 5.46 -5.36 -24.81
CA GLN A 226 5.50 -6.27 -23.69
C GLN A 226 4.80 -5.69 -22.44
N LEU A 227 3.57 -6.15 -22.21
CA LEU A 227 2.69 -5.62 -21.16
C LEU A 227 3.17 -5.98 -19.75
N GLY A 228 3.78 -7.15 -19.56
CA GLY A 228 4.36 -7.58 -18.30
C GLY A 228 5.53 -6.70 -17.89
N ALA A 229 6.47 -6.43 -18.81
CA ALA A 229 7.60 -5.53 -18.54
C ALA A 229 7.12 -4.10 -18.24
N ALA A 230 6.15 -3.61 -19.01
CA ALA A 230 5.53 -2.30 -18.81
C ALA A 230 4.81 -2.20 -17.46
N ARG A 231 4.06 -3.25 -17.06
CA ARG A 231 3.39 -3.33 -15.75
C ARG A 231 4.40 -3.31 -14.62
N LYS A 232 5.38 -4.20 -14.64
CA LYS A 232 6.39 -4.29 -13.58
C LYS A 232 7.18 -2.99 -13.42
N LEU A 233 7.57 -2.36 -14.53
CA LEU A 233 8.22 -1.05 -14.50
C LEU A 233 7.31 0.03 -13.93
N ASN A 234 6.04 0.08 -14.35
CA ASN A 234 5.05 1.01 -13.82
C ASN A 234 4.89 0.84 -12.31
N ASP A 235 4.77 -0.39 -11.82
CA ASP A 235 4.63 -0.70 -10.40
C ASP A 235 5.85 -0.26 -9.59
N ASN A 236 7.06 -0.55 -10.09
CA ASN A 236 8.32 -0.11 -9.46
C ASN A 236 8.40 1.42 -9.37
N ILE A 237 7.96 2.14 -10.41
CA ILE A 237 7.95 3.61 -10.41
C ILE A 237 6.91 4.16 -9.44
N TRP A 238 5.69 3.62 -9.45
CA TRP A 238 4.63 4.11 -8.57
C TRP A 238 4.87 3.79 -7.11
N ALA A 239 5.44 2.62 -6.79
CA ALA A 239 5.88 2.30 -5.44
C ALA A 239 6.82 3.42 -4.93
N ARG A 240 7.84 3.78 -5.71
CA ARG A 240 8.78 4.89 -5.44
C ARG A 240 8.12 6.24 -5.26
N VAL A 241 7.19 6.59 -6.15
CA VAL A 241 6.45 7.86 -6.06
C VAL A 241 5.58 7.91 -4.80
N GLN A 242 5.00 6.77 -4.39
CA GLN A 242 4.21 6.70 -3.16
C GLN A 242 5.06 6.80 -1.89
N TYR A 243 6.30 6.29 -1.90
CA TYR A 243 7.22 6.49 -0.76
C TYR A 243 7.44 7.99 -0.48
N LEU A 244 7.55 8.84 -1.50
CA LEU A 244 7.70 10.30 -1.33
C LEU A 244 6.55 10.92 -0.51
N ALA A 245 5.32 10.50 -0.78
CA ALA A 245 4.15 11.02 -0.07
C ALA A 245 4.10 10.52 1.39
N ALA A 246 4.57 9.30 1.63
CA ALA A 246 4.62 8.72 2.96
C ALA A 246 5.69 9.33 3.88
N VAL A 247 6.72 9.99 3.34
CA VAL A 247 7.75 10.65 4.16
C VAL A 247 7.15 11.76 5.03
N VAL A 248 6.22 12.56 4.50
CA VAL A 248 5.67 13.73 5.21
C VAL A 248 4.91 13.36 6.50
N PRO A 249 4.00 12.37 6.50
CA PRO A 249 3.37 11.88 7.73
C PRO A 249 4.36 11.30 8.73
N TRP A 250 5.43 10.64 8.27
CA TRP A 250 6.46 10.11 9.17
C TRP A 250 7.26 11.23 9.83
N MET A 251 7.59 12.30 9.10
CA MET A 251 8.21 13.48 9.69
C MET A 251 7.30 14.10 10.76
N LEU A 252 5.99 14.19 10.48
CA LEU A 252 4.97 14.70 11.40
C LEU A 252 4.86 13.84 12.67
N ALA A 253 4.82 12.51 12.52
CA ALA A 253 4.77 11.59 13.64
C ALA A 253 6.01 11.71 14.53
N VAL A 254 7.20 11.80 13.93
CA VAL A 254 8.46 11.99 14.65
C VAL A 254 8.47 13.32 15.40
N LEU A 255 8.05 14.41 14.76
CA LEU A 255 7.96 15.74 15.39
C LEU A 255 7.01 15.76 16.59
N LEU A 256 5.88 15.06 16.49
CA LEU A 256 4.91 14.98 17.59
C LEU A 256 5.41 14.14 18.75
N ILE A 257 6.11 13.03 18.48
CA ILE A 257 6.81 12.26 19.52
C ILE A 257 7.83 13.16 20.21
N VAL A 258 8.65 13.90 19.47
CA VAL A 258 9.61 14.84 20.07
C VAL A 258 8.90 15.88 20.94
N ALA A 259 7.83 16.52 20.44
CA ALA A 259 7.08 17.50 21.22
C ALA A 259 6.49 16.92 22.52
N ALA A 260 6.10 15.64 22.52
CA ALA A 260 5.55 14.97 23.70
C ALA A 260 6.61 14.50 24.70
N PHE A 261 7.84 14.26 24.26
CA PHE A 261 8.93 13.73 25.08
C PHE A 261 9.98 14.76 25.49
N VAL A 262 9.87 16.03 25.09
CA VAL A 262 10.67 17.11 25.68
C VAL A 262 10.13 17.34 27.09
N PRO A 263 10.86 16.92 28.15
CA PRO A 263 10.38 17.09 29.50
C PRO A 263 10.25 18.59 29.81
N GLU A 264 9.19 18.98 30.53
CA GLU A 264 9.12 20.26 31.23
C GLU A 264 10.20 20.26 32.32
N SER A 265 11.47 20.41 31.96
CA SER A 265 12.53 20.61 32.95
C SER A 265 12.40 22.03 33.46
N THR A 266 11.64 22.21 34.53
CA THR A 266 11.48 23.49 35.24
C THR A 266 12.75 23.93 35.97
N SER A 267 13.84 23.15 35.90
CA SER A 267 15.06 23.38 36.69
C SER A 267 16.35 23.33 35.86
N GLY A 268 16.66 24.45 35.17
CA GLY A 268 18.03 24.80 34.77
C GLY A 268 18.30 24.92 33.26
N PRO A 269 19.43 25.55 32.87
CA PRO A 269 19.80 25.75 31.47
C PRO A 269 19.96 24.42 30.74
N THR A 270 19.24 24.27 29.64
CA THR A 270 19.19 23.09 28.77
C THR A 270 20.57 22.46 28.58
N THR A 271 20.72 21.21 28.99
CA THR A 271 22.00 20.49 28.85
C THR A 271 22.32 20.29 27.37
N ARG A 272 23.61 20.27 27.00
CA ARG A 272 24.10 20.08 25.61
C ARG A 272 23.44 18.88 24.89
N THR A 273 23.04 17.87 25.64
CA THR A 273 22.30 16.68 25.23
C THR A 273 20.94 16.97 24.61
N GLU A 274 20.17 17.92 25.13
CA GLU A 274 18.84 18.29 24.61
C GLU A 274 18.95 19.00 23.26
N ARG A 275 19.96 19.86 23.10
CA ARG A 275 20.23 20.57 21.85
C ARG A 275 20.68 19.61 20.73
N GLN A 276 21.53 18.64 21.07
CA GLN A 276 21.95 17.58 20.15
C GLN A 276 20.78 16.67 19.74
N PHE A 277 19.83 16.43 20.65
CA PHE A 277 18.60 15.71 20.34
C PHE A 277 17.79 16.47 19.28
N ILE A 278 17.51 17.77 19.49
CA ILE A 278 16.78 18.61 18.52
C ILE A 278 17.50 18.68 17.16
N GLU A 279 18.83 18.81 17.14
CA GLU A 279 19.62 18.86 15.92
C GLU A 279 19.56 17.55 15.11
N VAL A 280 19.75 16.39 15.75
CA VAL A 280 19.64 15.08 15.08
C VAL A 280 18.24 14.88 14.51
N PHE A 281 17.21 15.33 15.21
CA PHE A 281 15.82 15.18 14.78
C PHE A 281 15.35 16.17 13.70
N ILE A 282 16.05 17.28 13.45
CA ILE A 282 15.85 18.13 12.26
C ILE A 282 16.64 17.58 11.07
N VAL A 283 17.88 17.14 11.32
CA VAL A 283 18.77 16.64 10.27
C VAL A 283 18.27 15.31 9.68
N VAL A 284 17.69 14.41 10.47
CA VAL A 284 17.20 13.10 9.98
C VAL A 284 16.03 13.22 8.98
N PRO A 285 14.96 14.00 9.22
CA PRO A 285 13.91 14.29 8.25
C PRO A 285 14.45 14.95 6.97
N PHE A 286 15.35 15.92 7.09
CA PHE A 286 15.98 16.56 5.93
C PHE A 286 16.89 15.60 5.18
N ALA A 287 17.64 14.73 5.86
CA ALA A 287 18.46 13.69 5.27
C ALA A 287 17.60 12.61 4.60
N ALA A 288 16.43 12.28 5.16
CA ALA A 288 15.46 11.39 4.54
C ALA A 288 14.84 12.02 3.29
N LEU A 289 14.39 13.28 3.36
CA LEU A 289 13.93 14.05 2.21
C LEU A 289 15.02 14.17 1.14
N PHE A 290 16.27 14.41 1.56
CA PHE A 290 17.43 14.50 0.67
C PHE A 290 17.82 13.15 0.08
N ALA A 291 17.72 12.05 0.83
CA ALA A 291 17.97 10.69 0.35
C ALA A 291 16.91 10.24 -0.65
N VAL A 292 15.64 10.57 -0.41
CA VAL A 292 14.53 10.26 -1.31
C VAL A 292 14.57 11.18 -2.55
N THR A 293 14.94 12.45 -2.43
CA THR A 293 15.14 13.37 -3.59
C THR A 293 16.45 13.14 -4.33
N ARG A 294 17.46 12.50 -3.69
CA ARG A 294 18.54 11.76 -4.35
C ARG A 294 18.05 10.49 -5.02
N PHE A 295 16.75 10.41 -5.36
CA PHE A 295 16.23 9.89 -6.62
C PHE A 295 17.36 9.90 -7.65
N LYS A 296 18.05 8.77 -7.81
CA LYS A 296 19.16 8.66 -8.76
C LYS A 296 18.51 8.76 -10.13
N ARG A 297 18.34 9.99 -10.63
CA ARG A 297 17.84 10.34 -11.98
C ARG A 297 18.57 9.55 -13.07
N LYS A 298 19.74 8.99 -12.76
CA LYS A 298 20.54 8.07 -13.58
C LYS A 298 19.85 6.73 -13.89
N ALA A 299 18.76 6.37 -13.21
CA ALA A 299 18.06 5.09 -13.41
C ALA A 299 17.05 5.12 -14.56
N LEU A 300 16.43 6.27 -14.82
CA LEU A 300 15.36 6.40 -15.80
C LEU A 300 15.82 7.28 -16.97
N PRO A 301 15.43 6.99 -18.21
CA PRO A 301 15.75 7.82 -19.36
C PRO A 301 15.30 9.26 -19.12
N LYS A 302 16.11 10.22 -19.58
CA LYS A 302 15.76 11.65 -19.48
C LYS A 302 14.37 11.87 -20.08
N GLY A 303 13.47 12.44 -19.29
CA GLY A 303 12.10 12.73 -19.72
C GLY A 303 11.10 11.56 -19.66
N TYR A 304 11.49 10.35 -19.22
CA TYR A 304 10.53 9.25 -19.01
C TYR A 304 9.45 9.63 -18.00
N LEU A 305 9.85 10.07 -16.80
CA LEU A 305 8.92 10.54 -15.77
C LEU A 305 8.07 11.72 -16.25
N ARG A 306 8.66 12.64 -17.01
CA ARG A 306 7.92 13.77 -17.59
C ARG A 306 6.83 13.27 -18.55
N ARG A 307 7.14 12.32 -19.43
CA ARG A 307 6.14 11.72 -20.34
C ARG A 307 5.05 10.97 -19.57
N MET A 308 5.44 10.16 -18.60
CA MET A 308 4.51 9.41 -17.74
C MET A 308 3.56 10.35 -16.98
N PHE A 309 4.08 11.37 -16.30
CA PHE A 309 3.30 12.31 -15.50
C PHE A 309 2.56 13.36 -16.34
N SER A 310 3.09 13.78 -17.49
CA SER A 310 2.39 14.72 -18.39
C SER A 310 1.05 14.19 -18.88
N ARG A 311 0.90 12.87 -18.95
CA ARG A 311 -0.36 12.23 -19.34
C ARG A 311 -1.42 12.27 -18.22
N VAL A 312 -1.02 12.59 -16.99
CA VAL A 312 -1.84 12.58 -15.77
C VAL A 312 -1.48 13.81 -14.92
N TRP A 313 -2.04 14.97 -15.28
CA TRP A 313 -1.65 16.26 -14.70
C TRP A 313 -1.79 16.35 -13.16
N TRP A 314 -2.68 15.54 -12.58
CA TRP A 314 -2.95 15.44 -11.15
C TRP A 314 -1.75 15.00 -10.30
N VAL A 315 -0.76 14.33 -10.90
CA VAL A 315 0.51 14.03 -10.22
C VAL A 315 1.20 15.32 -9.77
N TRP A 316 1.17 16.36 -10.60
CA TRP A 316 1.78 17.65 -10.27
C TRP A 316 1.00 18.36 -9.17
N LEU A 317 -0.33 18.29 -9.19
CA LEU A 317 -1.16 18.82 -8.12
C LEU A 317 -0.82 18.12 -6.78
N SER A 318 -0.68 16.79 -6.80
CA SER A 318 -0.25 16.06 -5.61
C SER A 318 1.13 16.49 -5.13
N PHE A 319 2.13 16.62 -6.01
CA PHE A 319 3.45 17.10 -5.61
C PHE A 319 3.42 18.50 -5.02
N ILE A 320 2.57 19.39 -5.54
CA ILE A 320 2.37 20.73 -4.96
C ILE A 320 1.77 20.61 -3.56
N LEU A 321 0.75 19.78 -3.36
CA LEU A 321 0.14 19.57 -2.05
C LEU A 321 1.11 18.95 -1.03
N ILE A 322 1.93 17.98 -1.45
CA ILE A 322 3.00 17.40 -0.62
C ILE A 322 4.04 18.45 -0.25
N ALA A 323 4.42 19.33 -1.19
CA ALA A 323 5.37 20.41 -0.92
C ALA A 323 4.78 21.43 0.06
N ILE A 324 3.51 21.81 -0.11
CA ILE A 324 2.80 22.71 0.80
C ILE A 324 2.69 22.09 2.19
N SER A 325 2.27 20.82 2.30
CA SER A 325 2.15 20.14 3.59
C SER A 325 3.50 20.01 4.29
N SER A 326 4.56 19.70 3.54
CA SER A 326 5.93 19.68 4.05
C SER A 326 6.38 21.06 4.56
N ALA A 327 6.13 22.13 3.80
CA ALA A 327 6.51 23.49 4.17
C ALA A 327 5.75 23.97 5.42
N LEU A 328 4.45 23.70 5.50
CA LEU A 328 3.64 24.01 6.68
C LEU A 328 4.13 23.24 7.91
N MET A 329 4.54 21.98 7.74
CA MET A 329 5.13 21.21 8.82
C MET A 329 6.43 21.81 9.32
N LEU A 330 7.34 22.18 8.41
CA LEU A 330 8.58 22.86 8.78
C LEU A 330 8.31 24.17 9.53
N LEU A 331 7.29 24.92 9.13
CA LEU A 331 6.87 26.13 9.83
C LEU A 331 6.39 25.82 11.25
N VAL A 332 5.52 24.81 11.43
CA VAL A 332 5.03 24.38 12.75
C VAL A 332 6.19 23.92 13.63
N SER A 333 7.10 23.10 13.09
CA SER A 333 8.30 22.67 13.81
C SER A 333 9.14 23.85 14.26
N LEU A 334 9.37 24.82 13.38
CA LEU A 334 10.15 26.02 13.70
C LEU A 334 9.48 26.85 14.80
N ILE A 335 8.16 27.03 14.73
CA ILE A 335 7.38 27.72 15.77
C ILE A 335 7.52 27.01 17.12
N LEU A 336 7.41 25.68 17.13
CA LEU A 336 7.59 24.87 18.34
C LEU A 336 9.02 25.02 18.91
N VAL A 337 10.05 24.93 18.07
CA VAL A 337 11.45 25.08 18.48
C VAL A 337 11.74 26.47 19.04
N LEU A 338 11.27 27.53 18.37
CA LEU A 338 11.48 28.91 18.82
C LEU A 338 10.75 29.22 20.13
N ARG A 339 9.68 28.49 20.45
CA ARG A 339 8.87 28.68 21.67
C ARG A 339 9.20 27.74 22.82
N LEU A 340 10.03 26.72 22.60
CA LEU A 340 10.59 25.90 23.67
C LEU A 340 11.64 26.67 24.52
N GLN A 341 11.72 28.00 24.40
CA GLN A 341 12.53 28.81 25.30
C GLN A 341 11.91 28.87 26.70
N PRO A 342 12.70 28.64 27.77
CA PRO A 342 12.22 28.71 29.14
C PRO A 342 11.61 30.10 29.43
N GLY A 343 10.32 30.14 29.82
CA GLY A 343 9.61 31.36 30.23
C GLY A 343 8.36 31.72 29.43
N THR A 344 8.10 31.11 28.26
CA THR A 344 6.91 31.43 27.44
C THR A 344 5.70 30.52 27.63
N MET A 345 5.79 29.49 28.48
CA MET A 345 4.78 28.43 28.62
C MET A 345 3.56 28.81 29.50
N GLU A 346 3.69 29.77 30.41
CA GLU A 346 2.61 30.10 31.36
C GLU A 346 1.38 30.77 30.71
N HIS A 347 1.49 31.26 29.47
CA HIS A 347 0.42 32.03 28.79
C HIS A 347 -0.19 31.31 27.56
N SER A 348 0.11 30.01 27.35
CA SER A 348 -0.17 29.33 26.06
C SER A 348 -1.49 28.58 25.91
N GLY A 349 -2.44 28.66 26.86
CA GLY A 349 -3.70 27.89 26.87
C GLY A 349 -4.45 27.83 25.53
N PRO A 350 -4.81 28.96 24.88
CA PRO A 350 -5.55 28.98 23.62
C PRO A 350 -4.72 28.56 22.38
N TYR A 351 -3.39 28.54 22.50
CA TYR A 351 -2.48 28.42 21.35
C TYR A 351 -2.28 26.95 20.91
N MET A 352 -2.44 26.00 21.84
CA MET A 352 -2.32 24.57 21.53
C MET A 352 -3.42 24.09 20.57
N GLY A 353 -4.63 24.65 20.66
CA GLY A 353 -5.70 24.41 19.68
C GLY A 353 -5.34 24.89 18.27
N GLY A 354 -4.62 26.01 18.16
CA GLY A 354 -4.11 26.52 16.87
C GLY A 354 -3.08 25.58 16.23
N ILE A 355 -2.11 25.07 17.01
CA ILE A 355 -1.10 24.12 16.53
C ILE A 355 -1.75 22.81 16.09
N ALA A 356 -2.67 22.28 16.92
CA ALA A 356 -3.47 21.12 16.58
C ALA A 356 -4.26 21.29 15.27
N GLY A 357 -4.90 22.46 15.08
CA GLY A 357 -5.61 22.80 13.85
C GLY A 357 -4.71 22.79 12.62
N ILE A 358 -3.48 23.33 12.72
CA ILE A 358 -2.51 23.32 11.62
C ILE A 358 -2.06 21.89 11.32
N ILE A 359 -1.80 21.06 12.34
CA ILE A 359 -1.44 19.65 12.14
C ILE A 359 -2.57 18.89 11.43
N GLY A 360 -3.82 19.06 11.89
CA GLY A 360 -4.98 18.47 11.26
C GLY A 360 -5.14 18.90 9.79
N PHE A 361 -4.94 20.18 9.50
CA PHE A 361 -4.97 20.71 8.13
C PHE A 361 -3.87 20.09 7.25
N VAL A 362 -2.63 20.03 7.72
CA VAL A 362 -1.52 19.39 7.00
C VAL A 362 -1.83 17.92 6.73
N ALA A 363 -2.40 17.22 7.71
CA ALA A 363 -2.79 15.83 7.55
C ALA A 363 -3.80 15.70 6.40
N VAL A 364 -4.88 16.50 6.38
CA VAL A 364 -5.88 16.53 5.30
C VAL A 364 -5.26 16.82 3.93
N VAL A 365 -4.38 17.81 3.84
CA VAL A 365 -3.67 18.15 2.59
C VAL A 365 -2.84 16.95 2.11
N THR A 366 -2.15 16.26 3.03
CA THR A 366 -1.31 15.11 2.71
C THR A 366 -2.13 13.91 2.25
N ILE A 367 -3.25 13.59 2.92
CA ILE A 367 -4.22 12.57 2.49
C ILE A 367 -4.68 12.85 1.06
N THR A 368 -5.08 14.11 0.82
CA THR A 368 -5.62 14.52 -0.49
C THR A 368 -4.56 14.32 -1.56
N ALA A 369 -3.31 14.68 -1.29
CA ALA A 369 -2.20 14.47 -2.19
C ALA A 369 -1.96 12.97 -2.50
N GLU A 370 -2.05 12.10 -1.49
CA GLU A 370 -1.90 10.66 -1.67
C GLU A 370 -3.03 10.05 -2.50
N LEU A 371 -4.28 10.42 -2.22
CA LEU A 371 -5.43 9.99 -3.00
C LEU A 371 -5.29 10.41 -4.46
N LEU A 372 -4.76 11.62 -4.70
CA LEU A 372 -4.43 12.07 -6.06
C LEU A 372 -3.32 11.25 -6.71
N LEU A 373 -2.29 10.78 -5.98
CA LEU A 373 -1.26 9.87 -6.54
C LEU A 373 -1.81 8.50 -6.86
N LEU A 374 -2.63 7.93 -5.97
CA LEU A 374 -3.30 6.65 -6.21
C LEU A 374 -4.19 6.73 -7.44
N TRP A 375 -5.00 7.78 -7.52
CA TRP A 375 -5.87 7.99 -8.66
C TRP A 375 -5.07 8.25 -9.94
N ALA A 376 -3.96 8.98 -9.83
CA ALA A 376 -3.06 9.20 -10.96
C ALA A 376 -2.40 7.91 -11.45
N ARG A 377 -2.03 6.99 -10.54
CA ARG A 377 -1.56 5.65 -10.87
C ARG A 377 -2.59 4.88 -11.69
N PHE A 378 -3.81 4.76 -11.18
CA PHE A 378 -4.88 4.05 -11.88
C PHE A 378 -5.19 4.68 -13.24
N ARG A 379 -5.20 6.02 -13.32
CA ARG A 379 -5.44 6.72 -14.58
C ARG A 379 -4.31 6.47 -15.58
N SER A 380 -3.06 6.40 -15.11
CA SER A 380 -1.89 6.05 -15.93
C SER A 380 -2.01 4.61 -16.47
N GLU A 381 -2.32 3.65 -15.60
CA GLU A 381 -2.51 2.24 -15.96
C GLU A 381 -3.62 2.05 -17.00
N ALA A 382 -4.77 2.67 -16.78
CA ALA A 382 -5.90 2.62 -17.71
C ALA A 382 -5.56 3.26 -19.07
N LYS A 383 -4.90 4.41 -19.07
CA LYS A 383 -4.52 5.12 -20.30
C LYS A 383 -3.46 4.38 -21.11
N ASN A 384 -2.55 3.67 -20.42
CA ASN A 384 -1.53 2.85 -21.05
C ASN A 384 -1.99 1.41 -21.33
N ARG A 385 -3.26 1.08 -21.05
CA ARG A 385 -3.85 -0.27 -21.25
C ARG A 385 -3.02 -1.40 -20.63
N LEU A 386 -2.39 -1.13 -19.48
CA LEU A 386 -1.49 -2.08 -18.83
C LEU A 386 -2.24 -3.31 -18.28
N TYR A 387 -3.51 -3.13 -17.93
CA TYR A 387 -4.38 -4.22 -17.47
C TYR A 387 -5.56 -4.35 -18.43
N PRO A 388 -5.84 -5.56 -18.95
CA PRO A 388 -7.06 -5.81 -19.70
C PRO A 388 -8.28 -5.60 -18.79
N VAL A 389 -9.37 -5.11 -19.38
CA VAL A 389 -10.64 -4.88 -18.66
C VAL A 389 -11.22 -6.26 -18.30
N GLY A 390 -11.45 -6.53 -17.02
CA GLY A 390 -12.03 -7.81 -16.56
C GLY A 390 -11.39 -8.37 -15.29
N GLU A 391 -11.49 -9.68 -15.11
CA GLU A 391 -11.12 -10.42 -13.89
C GLU A 391 -9.63 -10.32 -13.53
N GLN A 392 -8.74 -10.24 -14.52
CA GLN A 392 -7.31 -10.00 -14.29
C GLN A 392 -7.04 -8.66 -13.59
N SER A 393 -7.85 -7.63 -13.88
CA SER A 393 -7.75 -6.34 -13.19
C SER A 393 -8.24 -6.43 -11.74
N LEU A 394 -9.20 -7.32 -11.46
CA LEU A 394 -9.71 -7.61 -10.13
C LEU A 394 -8.66 -8.36 -9.30
N THR A 395 -7.99 -9.36 -9.89
CA THR A 395 -6.93 -10.13 -9.22
C THR A 395 -5.71 -9.28 -8.91
N ALA A 396 -5.30 -8.40 -9.84
CA ALA A 396 -4.26 -7.40 -9.58
C ALA A 396 -4.66 -6.46 -8.42
N THR A 397 -5.92 -6.01 -8.41
CA THR A 397 -6.47 -5.17 -7.32
C THR A 397 -6.46 -5.90 -5.97
N LYS A 398 -6.87 -7.18 -5.93
CA LYS A 398 -6.84 -8.04 -4.72
C LYS A 398 -5.40 -8.24 -4.22
N TYR A 399 -4.47 -8.51 -5.13
CA TYR A 399 -3.06 -8.71 -4.79
C TYR A 399 -2.46 -7.43 -4.19
N GLU A 400 -2.74 -6.27 -4.78
CA GLU A 400 -2.30 -4.97 -4.25
C GLU A 400 -2.91 -4.67 -2.88
N LEU A 401 -4.18 -5.02 -2.65
CA LEU A 401 -4.84 -4.84 -1.35
C LEU A 401 -4.17 -5.69 -0.27
N LYS A 402 -3.87 -6.94 -0.60
CA LYS A 402 -3.25 -7.92 0.32
C LYS A 402 -1.80 -7.57 0.66
N HIS A 403 -1.05 -7.01 -0.30
CA HIS A 403 0.38 -6.71 -0.14
C HIS A 403 0.67 -5.22 0.10
N SER A 404 -0.36 -4.38 0.24
CA SER A 404 -0.19 -3.00 0.68
C SER A 404 0.13 -2.97 2.18
N THR A 405 1.35 -3.38 2.54
CA THR A 405 1.95 -3.25 3.88
C THR A 405 1.84 -1.81 4.40
N TRP A 406 1.83 -0.85 3.50
CA TRP A 406 1.59 0.57 3.77
C TRP A 406 0.19 0.89 4.31
N LEU A 407 -0.83 0.09 4.00
CA LEU A 407 -2.18 0.22 4.59
C LEU A 407 -2.12 -0.09 6.09
N LEU A 408 -1.44 -1.19 6.45
CA LEU A 408 -1.27 -1.64 7.84
C LEU A 408 -0.39 -0.68 8.64
N VAL A 409 0.69 -0.17 8.06
CA VAL A 409 1.54 0.85 8.72
C VAL A 409 0.73 2.12 8.99
N ARG A 410 -0.11 2.56 8.05
CA ARG A 410 -0.93 3.78 8.21
C ARG A 410 -2.07 3.60 9.20
N VAL A 411 -2.75 2.45 9.18
CA VAL A 411 -3.74 2.10 10.20
C VAL A 411 -3.07 1.98 11.58
N GLY A 412 -1.88 1.42 11.66
CA GLY A 412 -1.09 1.34 12.89
C GLY A 412 -0.68 2.70 13.44
N VAL A 413 -0.23 3.63 12.58
CA VAL A 413 0.07 5.01 12.99
C VAL A 413 -1.22 5.74 13.40
N GLY A 414 -2.32 5.60 12.64
CA GLY A 414 -3.61 6.18 12.98
C GLY A 414 -4.16 5.67 14.31
N LEU A 415 -4.00 4.37 14.59
CA LEU A 415 -4.34 3.76 15.88
C LEU A 415 -3.42 4.25 17.01
N LEU A 416 -2.11 4.36 16.78
CA LEU A 416 -1.19 4.95 17.77
C LEU A 416 -1.61 6.38 18.12
N PHE A 417 -2.03 7.19 17.14
CA PHE A 417 -2.57 8.53 17.37
C PHE A 417 -3.94 8.52 18.08
N ALA A 418 -4.81 7.56 17.78
CA ALA A 418 -6.11 7.40 18.46
C ALA A 418 -5.96 6.94 19.92
N LEU A 419 -4.91 6.14 20.20
CA LEU A 419 -4.64 5.57 21.52
C LEU A 419 -3.75 6.46 22.38
N PHE A 420 -3.02 7.42 21.79
CA PHE A 420 -2.14 8.34 22.52
C PHE A 420 -2.82 9.08 23.69
N PRO A 421 -4.08 9.55 23.59
CA PRO A 421 -4.80 10.16 24.71
C PRO A 421 -5.05 9.22 25.89
N LEU A 422 -5.13 7.90 25.65
CA LEU A 422 -5.34 6.90 26.70
C LEU A 422 -4.07 6.62 27.53
N PHE A 423 -2.89 6.94 27.00
CA PHE A 423 -1.60 6.69 27.66
C PHE A 423 -0.93 7.95 28.23
N GLY A 424 -1.35 9.15 27.80
CA GLY A 424 -0.85 10.42 28.33
C GLY A 424 -1.65 10.90 29.54
N ALA A 425 -1.30 10.46 30.75
CA ALA A 425 -2.01 10.79 31.99
C ALA A 425 -2.17 12.30 32.27
N GLY A 426 -1.32 13.16 31.72
CA GLY A 426 -1.44 14.63 31.82
C GLY A 426 -2.25 15.29 30.70
N LEU A 427 -2.39 14.65 29.54
CA LEU A 427 -3.08 15.20 28.36
C LEU A 427 -4.55 14.78 28.29
N ALA A 428 -4.93 13.68 28.94
CA ALA A 428 -6.30 13.14 28.98
C ALA A 428 -7.32 14.10 29.64
N ASN A 429 -6.86 15.04 30.47
CA ASN A 429 -7.73 15.97 31.18
C ASN A 429 -8.14 17.22 30.37
N ARG A 430 -7.68 17.36 29.12
CA ARG A 430 -8.06 18.48 28.24
C ARG A 430 -8.89 17.99 27.05
N PRO A 431 -10.20 18.29 26.96
CA PRO A 431 -11.05 17.81 25.86
C PRO A 431 -10.59 18.33 24.48
N GLU A 432 -9.90 19.46 24.43
CA GLU A 432 -9.32 20.04 23.22
C GLU A 432 -8.18 19.20 22.61
N THR A 433 -7.34 18.56 23.45
CA THR A 433 -6.25 17.71 22.95
C THR A 433 -6.80 16.40 22.41
N LEU A 434 -7.81 15.82 23.08
CA LEU A 434 -8.53 14.62 22.63
C LEU A 434 -9.15 14.78 21.24
N SER A 435 -9.80 15.92 20.97
CA SER A 435 -10.41 16.19 19.65
C SER A 435 -9.36 16.40 18.55
N ALA A 436 -8.24 17.06 18.86
CA ALA A 436 -7.09 17.19 17.96
C ALA A 436 -6.46 15.84 17.60
N PHE A 437 -6.23 14.97 18.59
CA PHE A 437 -5.67 13.64 18.38
C PHE A 437 -6.63 12.74 17.60
N ALA A 438 -7.93 12.79 17.89
CA ALA A 438 -8.95 12.09 17.11
C ALA A 438 -8.98 12.56 15.64
N ALA A 439 -8.88 13.88 15.39
CA ALA A 439 -8.82 14.43 14.05
C ALA A 439 -7.56 13.97 13.28
N VAL A 440 -6.39 13.94 13.94
CA VAL A 440 -5.15 13.43 13.35
C VAL A 440 -5.21 11.92 13.10
N ALA A 441 -5.79 11.15 14.02
CA ALA A 441 -5.99 9.71 13.85
C ALA A 441 -6.92 9.41 12.67
N ILE A 442 -8.06 10.10 12.59
CA ILE A 442 -9.01 9.98 11.46
C ILE A 442 -8.32 10.40 10.17
N ALA A 443 -7.53 11.48 10.17
CA ALA A 443 -6.77 11.93 9.02
C ALA A 443 -5.76 10.86 8.54
N ILE A 444 -5.07 10.17 9.46
CA ILE A 444 -4.13 9.12 9.10
C ILE A 444 -4.85 7.84 8.64
N MET A 445 -6.03 7.53 9.19
CA MET A 445 -6.84 6.35 8.83
C MET A 445 -7.72 6.56 7.59
N ALA A 446 -8.04 7.78 7.21
CA ALA A 446 -8.94 8.07 6.09
C ALA A 446 -8.39 7.64 4.71
N PRO A 447 -7.15 7.94 4.29
CA PRO A 447 -6.64 7.48 2.99
C PRO A 447 -6.62 5.95 2.84
N PRO A 448 -6.18 5.14 3.82
CA PRO A 448 -6.29 3.69 3.70
C PRO A 448 -7.76 3.22 3.64
N LEU A 449 -8.67 3.82 4.41
CA LEU A 449 -10.10 3.48 4.34
C LEU A 449 -10.76 3.90 3.01
N VAL A 450 -10.41 5.06 2.47
CA VAL A 450 -10.85 5.52 1.14
C VAL A 450 -10.25 4.65 0.04
N ARG A 451 -8.96 4.28 0.14
CA ARG A 451 -8.35 3.33 -0.78
C ARG A 451 -9.04 1.97 -0.70
N MET A 452 -9.32 1.47 0.50
CA MET A 452 -10.01 0.20 0.71
C MET A 452 -11.44 0.24 0.16
N THR A 453 -12.23 1.27 0.48
CA THR A 453 -13.59 1.45 -0.05
C THR A 453 -13.60 1.66 -1.57
N TRP A 454 -12.60 2.33 -2.14
CA TRP A 454 -12.48 2.50 -3.59
C TRP A 454 -12.05 1.22 -4.30
N LEU A 455 -11.13 0.44 -3.71
CA LEU A 455 -10.76 -0.88 -4.21
C LEU A 455 -11.92 -1.88 -4.04
N LEU A 456 -12.73 -1.76 -2.99
CA LEU A 456 -13.98 -2.49 -2.81
C LEU A 456 -15.05 -2.04 -3.81
N ALA A 457 -15.15 -0.75 -4.14
CA ALA A 457 -16.04 -0.27 -5.20
C ALA A 457 -15.60 -0.81 -6.57
N ARG A 458 -14.30 -0.95 -6.82
CA ARG A 458 -13.75 -1.65 -7.98
C ARG A 458 -14.06 -3.15 -7.95
N PHE A 459 -14.13 -3.74 -6.75
CA PHE A 459 -14.51 -5.14 -6.55
C PHE A 459 -15.99 -5.40 -6.83
N VAL A 460 -16.85 -4.45 -6.46
CA VAL A 460 -18.32 -4.53 -6.62
C VAL A 460 -18.77 -4.07 -8.02
N ASN A 461 -17.89 -3.42 -8.80
CA ASN A 461 -18.23 -2.96 -10.14
C ASN A 461 -18.44 -4.13 -11.12
N VAL A 462 -19.71 -4.41 -11.38
CA VAL A 462 -20.24 -5.19 -12.51
C VAL A 462 -19.86 -4.49 -13.83
N PRO A 463 -19.53 -5.23 -14.92
CA PRO A 463 -19.19 -4.63 -16.20
C PRO A 463 -20.29 -3.69 -16.70
N GLY A 464 -19.95 -2.42 -16.98
CA GLY A 464 -20.85 -1.47 -17.64
C GLY A 464 -21.13 -0.14 -16.92
N GLN A 465 -20.71 0.05 -15.66
CA GLN A 465 -20.90 1.34 -15.00
C GLN A 465 -19.88 2.39 -15.46
N SER A 466 -20.40 3.51 -15.97
CA SER A 466 -19.61 4.63 -16.48
C SER A 466 -18.74 5.27 -15.40
N ALA A 467 -17.64 5.91 -15.82
CA ALA A 467 -16.71 6.66 -14.96
C ALA A 467 -17.38 7.67 -13.99
N ARG A 468 -18.65 8.01 -14.19
CA ARG A 468 -19.47 8.87 -13.31
C ARG A 468 -19.75 8.24 -11.94
N ALA A 469 -19.95 6.93 -11.85
CA ALA A 469 -20.18 6.26 -10.55
C ALA A 469 -18.94 6.36 -9.64
N ASN A 470 -17.74 6.24 -10.24
CA ASN A 470 -16.47 6.41 -9.54
C ASN A 470 -16.24 7.86 -9.09
N ILE A 471 -16.76 8.85 -9.83
CA ILE A 471 -16.71 10.27 -9.44
C ILE A 471 -17.63 10.52 -8.24
N ILE A 472 -18.84 9.95 -8.24
CA ILE A 472 -19.78 10.10 -7.12
C ILE A 472 -19.21 9.48 -5.83
N GLY A 473 -18.59 8.29 -5.91
CA GLY A 473 -17.95 7.66 -4.75
C GLY A 473 -16.81 8.49 -4.15
N VAL A 474 -15.97 9.10 -5.01
CA VAL A 474 -14.89 9.99 -4.56
C VAL A 474 -15.42 11.30 -3.98
N ILE A 475 -16.45 11.89 -4.61
CA ILE A 475 -17.11 13.09 -4.09
C ILE A 475 -17.77 12.80 -2.75
N ALA A 476 -18.44 11.65 -2.59
CA ALA A 476 -19.04 11.24 -1.33
C ALA A 476 -17.98 11.06 -0.23
N GLY A 477 -16.86 10.38 -0.54
CA GLY A 477 -15.74 10.24 0.41
C GLY A 477 -15.12 11.57 0.81
N LEU A 478 -14.89 12.47 -0.14
CA LEU A 478 -14.41 13.83 0.13
C LEU A 478 -15.43 14.65 0.92
N ALA A 479 -16.71 14.55 0.61
CA ALA A 479 -17.78 15.25 1.32
C ALA A 479 -17.90 14.77 2.77
N SER A 480 -17.77 13.47 3.04
CA SER A 480 -17.72 12.94 4.40
C SER A 480 -16.50 13.44 5.17
N LEU A 481 -15.34 13.54 4.51
CA LEU A 481 -14.11 14.02 5.13
C LEU A 481 -14.19 15.53 5.44
N ILE A 482 -14.74 16.32 4.52
CA ILE A 482 -15.03 17.75 4.72
C ILE A 482 -16.05 17.93 5.85
N ALA A 483 -17.10 17.11 5.89
CA ALA A 483 -18.10 17.17 6.95
C ALA A 483 -17.48 16.88 8.33
N ILE A 484 -16.58 15.90 8.43
CA ILE A 484 -15.85 15.62 9.67
C ILE A 484 -14.99 16.83 10.09
N VAL A 485 -14.21 17.40 9.16
CA VAL A 485 -13.35 18.56 9.44
C VAL A 485 -14.18 19.78 9.86
N LEU A 486 -15.28 20.07 9.16
CA LEU A 486 -16.18 21.17 9.51
C LEU A 486 -16.84 20.93 10.87
N THR A 487 -17.26 19.71 11.16
CA THR A 487 -17.85 19.38 12.46
C THR A 487 -16.83 19.59 13.57
N SER A 488 -15.60 19.08 13.42
CA SER A 488 -14.52 19.31 14.39
C SER A 488 -14.18 20.81 14.55
N TRP A 489 -14.17 21.58 13.46
CA TRP A 489 -13.97 23.03 13.52
C TRP A 489 -15.10 23.76 14.26
N PHE A 490 -16.36 23.41 13.98
CA PHE A 490 -17.51 23.99 14.67
C PHE A 490 -17.53 23.60 16.15
N THR A 491 -17.20 22.36 16.50
CA THR A 491 -17.06 21.95 17.91
C THR A 491 -15.95 22.73 18.60
N TYR A 492 -14.81 22.95 17.94
CA TYR A 492 -13.72 23.77 18.47
C TYR A 492 -14.12 25.25 18.66
N GLN A 493 -14.83 25.84 17.70
CA GLN A 493 -15.36 27.21 17.83
C GLN A 493 -16.37 27.34 18.97
N HIS A 494 -17.18 26.29 19.22
CA HIS A 494 -18.11 26.29 20.34
C HIS A 494 -17.37 26.26 21.69
N ILE A 495 -16.32 25.44 21.80
CA ILE A 495 -15.47 25.37 23.00
C ILE A 495 -14.75 26.70 23.27
N LEU A 496 -14.35 27.44 22.23
CA LEU A 496 -13.72 28.76 22.36
C LEU A 496 -14.68 29.87 22.78
N HIS A 497 -15.98 29.69 22.56
CA HIS A 497 -17.01 30.69 22.87
C HIS A 497 -17.70 30.47 24.22
N ASP A 498 -17.61 29.26 24.78
CA ASP A 498 -17.92 29.05 26.19
C ASP A 498 -16.74 29.60 27.02
N ASP A 499 -17.00 30.63 27.84
CA ASP A 499 -15.97 31.21 28.70
C ASP A 499 -15.29 30.07 29.49
N PRO A 500 -13.95 29.96 29.46
CA PRO A 500 -13.28 28.95 30.24
C PRO A 500 -13.67 29.14 31.71
N PRO A 501 -13.81 28.04 32.49
CA PRO A 501 -14.11 28.16 33.91
C PRO A 501 -13.09 29.10 34.56
N PRO A 502 -13.54 30.07 35.37
CA PRO A 502 -12.66 31.10 35.91
C PRO A 502 -11.49 30.46 36.65
N THR A 503 -10.29 30.95 36.37
CA THR A 503 -9.07 30.48 37.02
C THR A 503 -9.16 30.67 38.54
N PRO A 504 -8.42 29.90 39.36
CA PRO A 504 -8.42 30.08 40.82
C PRO A 504 -8.13 31.53 41.25
N TRP A 505 -7.28 32.24 40.51
CA TRP A 505 -7.00 33.66 40.71
C TRP A 505 -8.18 34.57 40.36
N GLU A 506 -8.91 34.30 39.27
CA GLU A 506 -10.12 35.06 38.92
C GLU A 506 -11.26 34.79 39.91
N LEU A 507 -11.35 33.57 40.45
CA LEU A 507 -12.26 33.24 41.54
C LEU A 507 -11.88 34.00 42.81
N GLU A 508 -10.59 34.05 43.16
CA GLU A 508 -10.09 34.80 44.30
C GLU A 508 -10.30 36.31 44.14
N MET A 509 -10.06 36.87 42.95
CA MET A 509 -10.35 38.27 42.61
C MET A 509 -11.84 38.57 42.65
N ARG A 510 -12.70 37.66 42.17
CA ARG A 510 -14.16 37.80 42.28
C ARG A 510 -14.61 37.74 43.73
N GLU A 511 -14.05 36.85 44.53
CA GLU A 511 -14.36 36.72 45.96
C GLU A 511 -13.88 37.94 46.75
N GLN A 512 -12.71 38.50 46.41
CA GLN A 512 -12.26 39.79 46.94
C GLN A 512 -13.18 40.92 46.49
N GLN A 513 -13.57 40.97 45.22
CA GLN A 513 -14.45 42.02 44.72
C GLN A 513 -15.86 41.95 45.32
N GLU A 514 -16.37 40.75 45.61
CA GLU A 514 -17.58 40.53 46.41
C GLU A 514 -17.40 40.99 47.86
N LYS A 515 -16.27 40.67 48.51
CA LYS A 515 -15.94 41.18 49.84
C LYS A 515 -15.89 42.71 49.87
N TRP A 516 -15.31 43.34 48.85
CA TRP A 516 -15.27 44.80 48.73
C TRP A 516 -16.67 45.40 48.48
N ASN A 517 -17.51 44.75 47.68
CA ASN A 517 -18.88 45.20 47.43
C ASN A 517 -19.77 45.03 48.68
N ASP A 518 -19.52 44.05 49.55
CA ASP A 518 -20.21 43.93 50.83
C ASP A 518 -19.66 44.91 51.89
N VAL A 519 -18.37 45.27 51.84
CA VAL A 519 -17.82 46.38 52.65
C VAL A 519 -18.38 47.73 52.20
N GLY A 520 -18.72 47.89 50.92
CA GLY A 520 -19.40 49.07 50.38
C GLY A 520 -20.87 49.24 50.78
N LYS A 521 -21.46 48.27 51.51
CA LYS A 521 -22.80 48.37 52.11
C LYS A 521 -22.78 48.71 53.61
N VAL A 522 -21.66 49.24 54.10
CA VAL A 522 -21.67 49.92 55.40
C VAL A 522 -22.32 51.28 55.17
N ASP A 523 -23.47 51.52 55.80
CA ASP A 523 -24.17 52.80 55.80
C ASP A 523 -23.18 53.92 56.11
N ILE A 524 -22.85 54.73 55.10
CA ILE A 524 -22.05 55.93 55.27
C ILE A 524 -22.96 56.94 55.96
N PRO A 525 -22.71 57.34 57.23
CA PRO A 525 -23.52 58.36 57.87
C PRO A 525 -23.38 59.68 57.10
N GLU A 526 -24.51 60.36 56.95
CA GLU A 526 -24.67 61.61 56.21
C GLU A 526 -23.61 62.65 56.64
N PHE A 527 -22.88 63.16 55.66
CA PHE A 527 -21.69 64.00 55.85
C PHE A 527 -22.10 65.43 56.27
N ASP A 528 -21.98 65.79 57.56
CA ASP A 528 -22.17 67.16 58.03
C ASP A 528 -20.89 67.99 57.80
N SER A 529 -20.97 68.92 56.85
CA SER A 529 -19.84 69.73 56.37
C SER A 529 -19.28 70.77 57.34
N ASN A 530 -19.81 70.91 58.56
CA ASN A 530 -19.48 72.04 59.45
C ASN A 530 -18.53 71.76 60.62
N ASN A 531 -17.98 70.55 60.79
CA ASN A 531 -17.05 70.26 61.88
C ASN A 531 -15.82 69.49 61.39
N TYR A 532 -14.77 70.23 61.00
CA TYR A 532 -13.46 69.68 60.66
C TYR A 532 -12.51 69.80 61.87
N THR A 533 -12.26 68.70 62.56
CA THR A 533 -11.04 68.49 63.34
C THR A 533 -10.27 67.33 62.70
N VAL A 534 -9.09 67.64 62.15
CA VAL A 534 -8.19 66.68 61.51
C VAL A 534 -7.64 65.74 62.59
N PRO A 535 -7.85 64.41 62.51
CA PRO A 535 -7.17 63.49 63.39
C PRO A 535 -5.73 63.29 62.93
N GLU A 536 -4.82 63.39 63.88
CA GLU A 536 -3.39 63.12 63.71
C GLU A 536 -3.19 61.62 63.46
N ILE A 537 -2.76 61.27 62.24
CA ILE A 537 -2.50 59.88 61.85
C ILE A 537 -1.07 59.53 62.27
N THR A 538 -0.94 58.82 63.39
CA THR A 538 0.31 58.12 63.76
C THR A 538 0.47 56.90 62.85
N VAL A 539 1.47 56.94 61.98
CA VAL A 539 1.86 55.80 61.13
C VAL A 539 2.82 54.92 61.93
N GLU A 540 2.39 53.73 62.32
CA GLU A 540 3.33 52.70 62.81
C GLU A 540 4.11 52.11 61.63
N PRO A 541 5.45 52.00 61.71
CA PRO A 541 6.27 51.45 60.65
C PRO A 541 6.11 49.93 60.55
N TYR A 542 5.82 49.47 59.33
CA TYR A 542 5.72 48.06 58.97
C TYR A 542 7.13 47.43 58.98
N ASP A 543 7.33 46.44 59.87
CA ASP A 543 8.59 45.70 60.02
C ASP A 543 8.76 44.70 58.88
N PHE A 544 9.67 45.00 57.95
CA PHE A 544 10.13 44.05 56.95
C PHE A 544 11.23 43.18 57.58
N GLY A 545 10.85 41.97 57.99
CA GLY A 545 11.79 40.93 58.38
C GLY A 545 12.90 40.75 57.32
N THR A 546 14.14 40.90 57.79
CA THR A 546 15.41 40.83 57.06
C THR A 546 15.76 39.41 56.54
N PRO A 547 16.74 39.29 55.60
CA PRO A 547 16.72 38.35 54.48
C PRO A 547 17.16 36.91 54.76
#